data_AF-A0A8X6KJS9-F1
#
_entry.id   AF-A0A8X6KJS9-F1
#
_cell.length_a   1.000
_cell.length_b   1.000
_cell.length_c   1.000
_cell.angle_alpha   90.00
_cell.angle_beta   90.00
_cell.angle_gamma   90.00
#
_symmetry.space_group_name_H-M   'P 1'
#
loop_
_entity.id
_entity.type
_entity.pdbx_description
1 polymer ?
#
loop_
_entity_poly.entity_id
_entity_poly.type
_entity_poly.pdbx_seq_one_letter_code
_entity_poly.pdbx_strand_id
1 'polypeptide(L)' 'MVLKGRSDDVFIQRGQRFGSADIYFAIHNMEEIQDYICVGQKKWNGDSRAVLFVKMREGYASPLNLR' A
#
# COMPACT_ATOMS: atom_id res chain seq x y z
N MET A 1 -4.41 -16.70 -2.46
CA MET A 1 -2.94 -16.51 -2.45
C MET A 1 -2.69 -15.05 -2.10
N VAL A 2 -2.24 -14.75 -0.89
CA VAL A 2 -1.93 -13.37 -0.47
C VAL A 2 -0.48 -13.12 -0.80
N LEU A 3 -0.21 -12.31 -1.82
CA LEU A 3 1.13 -11.84 -2.15
C LEU A 3 1.59 -10.89 -1.04
N LYS A 4 2.26 -11.44 -0.01
CA LYS A 4 3.02 -10.63 0.94
C LYS A 4 4.26 -10.11 0.23
N GLY A 5 4.17 -8.90 -0.33
CA GLY A 5 5.37 -8.09 -0.56
C GLY A 5 6.19 -8.05 0.74
N ARG A 6 7.53 -8.00 0.63
CA ARG A 6 8.50 -8.08 1.74
C ARG A 6 7.92 -7.46 3.03
N SER A 7 7.68 -8.32 4.02
CA SER A 7 6.84 -8.02 5.20
C SER A 7 7.51 -7.09 6.23
N ASP A 8 8.74 -6.64 5.95
CA ASP A 8 9.67 -6.09 6.95
C ASP A 8 10.10 -4.64 6.64
N ASP A 9 9.53 -4.01 5.63
CA ASP A 9 9.87 -2.62 5.32
C ASP A 9 9.16 -1.67 6.31
N VAL A 10 9.97 -1.05 7.17
CA VAL A 10 9.55 0.04 8.06
C VAL A 10 9.57 1.35 7.27
N PHE A 11 8.42 2.00 7.17
CA PHE A 11 8.30 3.32 6.55
C PHE A 11 8.32 4.40 7.63
N ILE A 12 8.99 5.52 7.31
CA ILE A 12 9.05 6.70 8.17
C ILE A 12 8.44 7.86 7.39
N GLN A 13 7.22 8.25 7.75
CA GLN A 13 6.58 9.43 7.18
C GLN A 13 6.23 10.40 8.32
N ARG A 14 6.71 11.64 8.17
CA ARG A 14 6.59 12.70 9.19
C ARG A 14 7.12 12.30 10.58
N GLY A 15 8.16 11.46 10.63
CA GLY A 15 8.77 11.01 11.89
C GLY A 15 8.05 9.87 12.62
N GLN A 16 6.91 9.40 12.12
CA GLN A 16 6.24 8.21 12.65
C GLN A 16 6.67 6.96 11.89
N ARG A 17 6.85 5.86 12.63
CA ARG A 17 7.16 4.53 12.09
C ARG A 17 5.87 3.75 11.90
N PHE A 18 5.70 3.18 10.71
CA PHE A 18 4.60 2.27 10.39
C PHE A 18 5.08 1.22 9.40
N GLY A 19 4.57 0.01 9.53
CA GLY A 19 4.92 -1.12 8.68
C GLY A 19 3.85 -1.40 7.62
N SER A 20 4.18 -2.30 6.71
CA SER A 20 3.19 -2.84 5.76
C SER A 20 2.01 -3.53 6.46
N ALA A 21 2.23 -4.10 7.66
CA ALA A 21 1.19 -4.76 8.43
C ALA A 21 0.07 -3.80 8.86
N ASP A 22 0.41 -2.57 9.28
CA ASP A 22 -0.57 -1.55 9.65
C ASP A 22 -1.47 -1.17 8.46
N ILE A 23 -0.86 -1.08 7.27
CA ILE A 23 -1.57 -0.79 6.01
C ILE A 23 -2.49 -1.96 5.64
N TYR A 24 -2.01 -3.20 5.74
CA TYR A 24 -2.81 -4.40 5.46
C TYR A 24 -3.97 -4.53 6.43
N PHE A 25 -3.78 -4.20 7.70
CA PHE A 25 -4.85 -4.16 8.68
C PHE A 25 -5.85 -3.03 8.39
N ALA A 26 -5.42 -1.86 7.89
CA ALA A 26 -6.37 -0.80 7.54
C ALA A 26 -7.31 -1.18 6.38
N ILE A 27 -6.82 -2.00 5.43
CA ILE A 27 -7.57 -2.34 4.20
C ILE A 27 -8.23 -3.73 4.24
N HIS A 28 -8.01 -4.54 5.29
CA HIS A 28 -8.43 -5.95 5.28
C HIS A 28 -9.94 -6.18 5.13
N ASN A 29 -10.77 -5.23 5.55
CA ASN A 29 -12.23 -5.32 5.49
C ASN A 29 -12.84 -4.67 4.23
N MET A 30 -12.00 -4.15 3.32
CA MET A 30 -12.48 -3.55 2.08
C MET A 30 -12.73 -4.66 1.05
N GLU A 31 -13.98 -5.08 0.94
CA GLU A 31 -14.38 -6.16 0.02
C GLU A 31 -14.16 -5.79 -1.45
N GLU A 32 -14.09 -4.50 -1.76
CA GLU A 32 -13.86 -3.96 -3.12
C GLU A 32 -12.44 -4.24 -3.64
N ILE A 33 -11.51 -4.56 -2.74
CA ILE A 33 -10.11 -4.85 -3.06
C ILE A 33 -9.97 -6.33 -3.40
N GLN A 34 -9.51 -6.61 -4.62
CA GLN A 34 -9.19 -7.96 -5.09
C GLN A 34 -7.78 -8.40 -4.67
N ASP A 35 -6.81 -7.51 -4.84
CA ASP A 35 -5.40 -7.79 -4.55
C ASP A 35 -4.68 -6.49 -4.17
N TYR A 36 -3.57 -6.57 -3.44
CA TYR A 36 -2.83 -5.39 -3.03
C TYR A 36 -1.36 -5.69 -2.79
N ILE A 37 -0.50 -4.68 -2.99
CA ILE A 37 0.92 -4.74 -2.65
C ILE A 37 1.42 -3.38 -2.17
N CYS A 38 2.07 -3.35 -1.01
CA CYS A 38 2.72 -2.16 -0.48
C CYS A 38 4.21 -2.18 -0.83
N VAL A 39 4.75 -1.06 -1.30
CA VAL A 39 6.17 -0.88 -1.57
C VAL A 39 6.71 0.37 -0.89
N GLY A 40 7.93 0.26 -0.36
CA GLY A 40 8.68 1.41 0.13
C GLY A 40 9.38 2.14 -0.98
N GLN A 41 9.14 3.45 -1.08
CA GLN A 41 9.93 4.33 -1.93
C GLN A 41 10.78 5.26 -1.07
N LYS A 42 12.09 5.04 -1.12
CA LYS A 42 13.08 5.92 -0.50
C LYS A 42 13.16 7.24 -1.27
N LYS A 43 13.04 8.35 -0.56
CA LYS A 43 13.35 9.68 -1.08
C LYS A 43 14.84 9.95 -0.90
N TRP A 44 15.36 10.85 -1.74
CA TRP A 44 16.76 11.24 -1.73
C TRP A 44 17.22 11.91 -0.42
N ASN A 45 16.28 12.46 0.36
CA ASN A 45 16.52 13.15 1.63
C ASN A 45 16.51 12.22 2.86
N GLY A 46 16.43 10.90 2.67
CA GLY A 46 16.39 9.93 3.76
C GLY A 46 14.98 9.59 4.29
N ASP A 47 13.94 10.32 3.86
CA ASP A 47 12.56 9.93 4.14
C ASP A 47 12.14 8.73 3.28
N SER A 48 11.19 7.94 3.76
CA SER A 48 10.58 6.87 2.95
C SER A 48 9.06 7.07 2.91
N ARG A 49 8.46 6.92 1.72
CA ARG A 49 7.00 6.88 1.58
C ARG A 49 6.56 5.47 1.26
N ALA A 50 5.41 5.07 1.80
CA ALA A 50 4.74 3.86 1.37
C ALA A 50 3.89 4.17 0.12
N VAL A 51 3.92 3.28 -0.86
CA VAL A 51 3.02 3.30 -2.02
C VAL A 51 2.25 2.00 -2.02
N LEU A 52 0.92 2.09 -1.90
CA LEU A 52 0.03 0.94 -1.94
C LEU A 52 -0.56 0.84 -3.36
N PHE A 53 -0.25 -0.24 -4.05
CA PHE A 53 -0.93 -0.62 -5.28
C PHE A 53 -2.11 -1.53 -4.92
N VAL A 54 -3.26 -1.22 -5.48
CA VAL A 54 -4.51 -1.94 -5.23
C VAL A 54 -5.09 -2.38 -6.56
N LYS A 55 -5.42 -3.67 -6.67
CA LYS A 55 -6.26 -4.20 -7.72
C LYS A 55 -7.70 -4.23 -7.19
N MET A 56 -8.56 -3.41 -7.77
CA MET A 56 -9.99 -3.42 -7.45
C MET A 56 -10.68 -4.63 -8.08
N ARG A 57 -11.77 -5.09 -7.48
CA ARG A 57 -12.68 -6.06 -8.10
C ARG A 57 -13.38 -5.45 -9.32
N GLU A 58 -13.80 -6.31 -10.25
CA GLU A 58 -14.60 -5.88 -11.40
C GLU A 58 -15.85 -5.12 -10.95
N GLY A 59 -16.17 -4.01 -11.62
CA GLY A 59 -17.29 -3.13 -11.29
C GLY A 59 -16.99 -2.06 -10.23
N TYR A 60 -15.88 -2.17 -9.49
CA TYR A 60 -15.48 -1.18 -8.46
C TYR A 60 -14.41 -0.19 -8.94
N ALA A 61 -13.67 -0.53 -10.01
CA ALA A 61 -12.76 0.41 -10.65
C ALA A 61 -13.55 1.38 -11.55
N SER A 62 -13.78 2.60 -11.07
CA SER A 62 -13.99 3.71 -12.01
C SER A 62 -12.64 4.05 -12.66
N PRO A 63 -12.58 4.36 -13.97
CA PRO A 63 -11.34 4.80 -14.60
C PRO A 63 -10.99 6.18 -14.04
N LEU A 64 -10.27 6.19 -12.91
CA LEU A 64 -9.56 7.37 -12.46
C LEU A 64 -8.45 7.58 -13.48
N ASN A 65 -8.77 8.33 -14.53
CA ASN A 65 -7.81 8.79 -15.52
C ASN A 65 -6.70 9.53 -14.75
N LEU A 66 -5.54 8.88 -14.58
CA LEU A 66 -4.30 9.60 -14.30
C LEU A 66 -4.04 10.47 -15.53
N ARG A 67 -4.47 11.73 -15.46
CA ARG A 67 -3.96 12.81 -16.30
C ARG A 67 -2.70 13.38 -15.68
#